data_AF-A0A6I1KPI6-F1
#
_entry.id   AF-A0A6I1KPI6-F1
#
_cell.length_a   1.000
_cell.length_b   1.000
_cell.length_c   1.000
_cell.angle_alpha   90.00
_cell.angle_beta   90.00
_cell.angle_gamma   90.00
#
_symmetry.space_group_name_H-M   'P 1'
#
loop_
_entity.id
_entity.type
_entity.pdbx_description
1 polymer ?
#
loop_
_entity_poly.entity_id
_entity_poly.type
_entity_poly.pdbx_seq_one_letter_code
_entity_poly.pdbx_strand_id
1 'polypeptide(L)'
;METRPLFDIAYTLFANEENIPCLHFLLNDKKELMHDNQLLKIAQLVNQKGIQFVASILKDKLPEELNREEYFVVKLSQGDKLFRVEGY
;
A
#
# COMPACT_ATOMS: atom_id res chain seq x y z
N MET A 1 1.67 -12.86 12.28
CA MET A 1 2.85 -12.00 12.09
C MET A 1 2.35 -10.71 11.43
N GLU A 2 1.59 -9.88 12.15
CA GLU A 2 0.71 -8.84 11.57
C GLU A 2 1.19 -7.38 11.78
N THR A 3 2.45 -7.13 12.17
CA THR A 3 2.84 -5.83 12.74
C THR A 3 3.67 -4.91 11.85
N ARG A 4 4.12 -5.34 10.66
CA ARG A 4 5.14 -4.59 9.89
C ARG A 4 4.68 -3.20 9.41
N PRO A 5 3.50 -3.02 8.77
CA PRO A 5 3.08 -1.70 8.30
C PRO A 5 2.86 -0.70 9.45
N LEU A 6 2.31 -1.16 10.58
CA LEU A 6 2.14 -0.30 11.76
C LEU A 6 3.48 0.10 12.37
N PHE A 7 4.45 -0.80 12.38
CA PHE A 7 5.78 -0.51 12.90
C PHE A 7 6.49 0.55 12.07
N ASP A 8 6.43 0.45 10.75
CA ASP A 8 7.06 1.43 9.87
C ASP A 8 6.39 2.81 9.96
N ILE A 9 5.06 2.85 10.14
CA ILE A 9 4.33 4.10 10.43
C ILE A 9 4.76 4.68 11.78
N ALA A 10 4.83 3.85 12.83
CA ALA A 10 5.25 4.29 14.16
C ALA A 10 6.68 4.85 14.14
N TYR A 11 7.59 4.22 13.40
CA TYR A 11 8.95 4.73 13.21
C TYR A 11 8.96 6.09 12.52
N THR A 12 8.15 6.26 11.47
CA THR A 12 8.02 7.55 10.76
C THR A 12 7.51 8.65 11.70
N LEU A 13 6.55 8.34 12.57
CA LEU A 13 6.02 9.28 13.55
C LEU A 13 7.06 9.63 14.61
N PHE A 14 7.79 8.64 15.12
CA PHE A 14 8.88 8.86 16.07
C PHE A 14 10.00 9.73 15.47
N ALA A 15 10.41 9.44 14.24
CA ALA A 15 11.43 10.23 13.55
C ALA A 15 10.98 11.69 13.34
N ASN A 16 9.70 11.93 13.07
CA ASN A 16 9.15 13.29 13.02
C ASN A 16 9.23 14.02 14.36
N GLU A 17 8.89 13.34 15.46
CA GLU A 17 8.95 13.91 16.81
C GLU A 17 10.40 14.26 17.22
N GLU A 18 11.34 13.39 16.89
CA GLU A 18 12.78 13.60 17.16
C GLU A 18 13.48 14.48 16.11
N ASN A 19 12.74 15.04 15.14
CA ASN A 19 13.27 15.83 14.02
C ASN A 19 14.37 15.09 13.21
N ILE A 20 14.27 13.77 13.13
CA ILE A 20 15.15 12.91 12.34
C ILE A 20 14.62 12.87 10.90
N PRO A 21 15.42 13.30 9.89
CA PRO A 21 15.02 13.19 8.49
C PRO A 21 14.78 11.73 8.10
N CYS A 22 13.58 11.42 7.64
CA CYS A 22 13.20 10.09 7.15
C CYS A 22 12.24 10.21 5.96
N LEU A 23 12.10 9.12 5.19
CA LEU A 23 11.12 9.06 4.11
C LEU A 23 9.74 8.69 4.66
N HIS A 24 8.73 9.53 4.39
CA HIS A 24 7.32 9.25 4.66
C HIS A 24 6.70 8.33 3.60
N PHE A 25 7.39 7.25 3.27
CA PHE A 25 7.03 6.35 2.19
C PHE A 25 7.18 4.88 2.61
N LEU A 26 6.12 4.11 2.39
CA LEU A 26 6.02 2.71 2.77
C LEU A 26 5.73 1.88 1.53
N LEU A 27 6.64 0.96 1.19
CA LEU A 27 6.45 0.00 0.11
C LEU A 27 6.28 -1.40 0.70
N ASN A 28 5.10 -1.99 0.51
CA ASN A 28 4.81 -3.33 1.00
C ASN A 28 4.43 -4.25 -0.17
N ASP A 29 5.14 -5.36 -0.31
CA ASP A 29 4.77 -6.42 -1.26
C ASP A 29 3.79 -7.41 -0.59
N LYS A 30 2.73 -7.80 -1.31
CA LYS A 30 1.58 -8.48 -0.72
C LYS A 30 1.84 -9.96 -0.45
N LYS A 31 1.72 -10.37 0.81
CA LYS A 31 1.02 -11.61 1.21
C LYS A 31 0.92 -11.76 2.73
N GLU A 32 -0.05 -11.08 3.34
CA GLU A 32 -0.87 -11.67 4.40
C GLU A 32 -2.05 -10.74 4.69
N LEU A 33 -3.17 -11.36 5.03
CA LEU A 33 -4.52 -10.81 5.09
C LEU A 33 -4.62 -9.63 6.07
N MET A 34 -4.38 -8.41 5.60
CA MET A 34 -4.99 -7.26 6.29
C MET A 34 -6.47 -7.31 6.01
N HIS A 35 -7.26 -7.51 7.06
CA HIS A 35 -8.72 -7.41 6.97
C HIS A 35 -9.09 -6.02 6.44
N ASP A 36 -10.17 -5.93 5.65
CA ASP A 36 -10.63 -4.70 4.99
C ASP A 36 -10.66 -3.48 5.93
N ASN A 37 -11.09 -3.68 7.18
CA ASN A 37 -11.13 -2.67 8.24
C ASN A 37 -9.75 -2.13 8.65
N GLN A 38 -8.70 -2.95 8.61
CA GLN A 38 -7.34 -2.53 8.93
C GLN A 38 -6.76 -1.67 7.79
N LEU A 39 -7.04 -2.05 6.53
CA LEU A 39 -6.59 -1.29 5.36
C LEU A 39 -7.22 0.10 5.34
N LEU A 40 -8.52 0.21 5.65
CA LEU A 40 -9.21 1.50 5.78
C LEU A 40 -8.61 2.38 6.87
N LYS A 41 -8.34 1.81 8.05
CA LYS A 41 -7.70 2.54 9.16
C LYS A 41 -6.30 3.03 8.81
N ILE A 42 -5.50 2.19 8.13
CA ILE A 42 -4.17 2.57 7.67
C ILE A 42 -4.27 3.67 6.62
N ALA A 43 -5.16 3.55 5.63
CA ALA A 43 -5.38 4.58 4.63
C ALA A 43 -5.75 5.93 5.25
N GLN A 44 -6.65 5.94 6.25
CA GLN A 44 -7.00 7.14 7.01
C GLN A 44 -5.80 7.73 7.75
N LEU A 45 -5.04 6.89 8.45
CA LEU A 45 -3.89 7.30 9.24
C LEU A 45 -2.78 7.91 8.37
N VAL A 46 -2.41 7.23 7.28
CA VAL A 46 -1.34 7.69 6.39
C VAL A 46 -1.74 8.98 5.68
N ASN A 47 -3.01 9.13 5.27
CA ASN A 47 -3.53 10.37 4.70
C ASN A 47 -3.49 11.54 5.70
N GLN A 48 -3.89 11.32 6.96
CA GLN A 48 -3.83 12.35 8.00
C GLN A 48 -2.41 12.78 8.36
N LYS A 49 -1.44 11.86 8.23
CA LYS A 49 -0.04 12.08 8.61
C LYS A 49 0.86 12.46 7.43
N GLY A 50 0.32 12.53 6.21
CA GLY A 50 1.09 12.84 5.00
C GLY A 50 2.08 11.74 4.61
N ILE A 51 1.78 10.48 4.93
CA ILE A 51 2.61 9.32 4.61
C ILE A 51 2.05 8.64 3.35
N GLN A 52 2.92 8.25 2.44
CA GLN A 52 2.56 7.51 1.24
C GLN A 52 2.68 6.01 1.51
N PHE A 53 1.59 5.27 1.27
CA PHE A 53 1.56 3.81 1.37
C PHE A 53 1.31 3.20 -0.01
N VAL A 54 2.29 2.47 -0.52
CA VAL A 54 2.24 1.77 -1.80
C VAL A 54 2.28 0.28 -1.55
N ALA A 55 1.27 -0.43 -2.03
CA ALA A 55 1.20 -1.87 -1.91
C ALA A 55 0.60 -2.51 -3.16
N SER A 56 1.08 -3.71 -3.49
CA SER A 56 0.42 -4.57 -4.46
C SER A 56 -0.88 -5.11 -3.85
N ILE A 57 -2.03 -4.95 -4.53
CA ILE A 57 -3.32 -5.41 -4.01
C ILE A 57 -4.11 -6.14 -5.09
N LEU A 58 -4.57 -7.37 -4.79
CA LEU A 58 -5.60 -8.01 -5.61
C LEU A 58 -6.91 -7.20 -5.52
N LYS A 59 -7.55 -6.99 -6.66
CA LYS A 59 -8.76 -6.14 -6.78
C LYS A 59 -9.93 -6.64 -5.93
N ASP A 60 -10.08 -7.96 -5.76
CA ASP A 60 -11.11 -8.60 -4.93
C ASP A 60 -10.91 -8.41 -3.42
N LYS A 61 -9.73 -7.93 -3.01
CA LYS A 61 -9.37 -7.66 -1.61
C LYS A 61 -9.27 -6.16 -1.31
N LEU A 62 -9.75 -5.32 -2.23
CA LEU A 62 -9.77 -3.87 -2.05
C LEU A 62 -11.16 -3.43 -1.58
N PRO A 63 -11.28 -2.73 -0.44
CA PRO A 63 -12.54 -2.13 0.01
C PRO A 63 -13.09 -1.14 -1.03
N GLU A 64 -14.41 -1.07 -1.17
CA GLU A 64 -15.05 -0.18 -2.15
C GLU A 64 -14.67 1.30 -1.95
N GLU A 65 -14.47 1.72 -0.70
CA GLU A 65 -14.10 3.10 -0.37
C GLU A 65 -12.72 3.50 -0.89
N LEU A 66 -11.82 2.51 -1.04
CA LEU A 66 -10.47 2.68 -1.57
C LEU A 66 -10.37 2.31 -3.06
N ASN A 67 -11.44 1.83 -3.68
CA ASN A 67 -11.50 1.48 -5.09
C ASN A 67 -11.74 2.72 -5.98
N ARG A 68 -10.82 3.68 -5.90
CA ARG A 68 -10.84 4.91 -6.70
C ARG A 68 -9.67 4.93 -7.65
N GLU A 69 -9.90 5.25 -8.93
CA GLU A 69 -8.86 5.23 -9.96
C GLU A 69 -7.63 6.10 -9.62
N GLU A 70 -7.83 7.19 -8.88
CA GLU A 70 -6.78 8.09 -8.38
C GLU A 70 -5.71 7.40 -7.51
N TYR A 71 -6.05 6.27 -6.88
CA TYR A 71 -5.12 5.51 -6.03
C TYR A 71 -4.37 4.40 -6.79
N PHE A 72 -4.67 4.17 -8.07
CA PHE A 72 -4.02 3.13 -8.85
C PHE A 72 -2.88 3.71 -9.68
N VAL A 73 -1.65 3.38 -9.28
CA VAL A 73 -0.44 3.77 -10.04
C VAL A 73 -0.21 2.85 -11.24
N VAL A 74 -0.41 1.54 -11.09
CA VAL A 74 -0.28 0.53 -12.14
C VAL A 74 -1.36 -0.53 -11.97
N LYS A 75 -1.97 -0.97 -13.07
CA LYS A 75 -2.93 -2.08 -13.12
C LYS A 75 -2.41 -3.17 -14.06
N LEU A 76 -2.63 -4.43 -13.69
CA LEU A 76 -2.35 -5.55 -14.58
C LEU A 76 -3.40 -5.59 -15.71
N SER A 77 -2.94 -5.54 -16.95
CA SER A 77 -3.80 -5.74 -18.11
C SER A 77 -4.11 -7.23 -18.28
N GLN A 78 -5.38 -7.55 -18.52
CA GLN A 78 -5.79 -8.92 -18.87
C GLN A 78 -5.55 -9.21 -20.37
N GLY A 79 -5.59 -8.19 -21.22
CA GLY A 79 -5.47 -8.30 -22.68
C GLY A 79 -4.06 -8.10 -23.22
N ASP A 80 -3.15 -7.51 -22.44
CA ASP A 80 -1.76 -7.26 -22.84
C ASP A 80 -0.82 -7.69 -21.72
N LYS A 81 -0.25 -8.89 -21.86
CA LYS A 81 0.66 -9.47 -20.88
C LYS A 81 2.09 -9.00 -21.18
N LEU A 82 2.78 -8.56 -20.13
CA LEU A 82 4.19 -8.14 -20.21
C LEU A 82 5.10 -9.28 -20.70
N PHE A 83 4.85 -10.50 -20.21
CA PHE A 83 5.49 -11.71 -20.73
C PHE A 83 4.61 -12.28 -21.84
N ARG A 84 5.05 -12.08 -23.08
CA ARG A 84 4.45 -12.67 -24.27
C ARG A 84 5.20 -13.97 -24.53
N VAL A 85 4.47 -15.07 -24.71
CA VAL A 85 5.08 -16.30 -25.21
C VAL A 85 5.29 -16.05 -26.70
N GLU A 86 6.54 -15.91 -27.14
CA GLU A 86 6.84 -15.96 -28.57
C GLU A 86 6.55 -17.39 -29.04
N GLY A 87 5.50 -17.55 -29.84
CA GLY A 87 5.16 -18.83 -30.44
C GLY A 87 6.16 -19.19 -31.52
N TYR A 88 6.65 -20.44 -31.49
CA TYR A 88 7.26 -21.13 -32.63
C TYR A 88 6.25 -21.32 -33.76
#